data_AF-A0A1H8PBV8-F1
#
_entry.id   AF-A0A1H8PBV8-F1
#
_cell.length_a   1.000
_cell.length_b   1.000
_cell.length_c   1.000
_cell.angle_alpha   90.00
_cell.angle_beta   90.00
_cell.angle_gamma   90.00
#
_symmetry.space_group_name_H-M   'P 1'
#
loop_
_entity.id
_entity.type
_entity.pdbx_description
1 polymer ?
#
loop_
_entity_poly.entity_id
_entity_poly.type
_entity_poly.pdbx_seq_one_letter_code
_entity_poly.pdbx_strand_id
1 'polypeptide(L)'
;MTRCRIRELSADEETRRLAFVRERALRDEVSLLNDAKREGRHEGVEGMLRKQIALKFGELPEWVDERIASASDARLDDWVAQILTADSLEALLGKH
;
A
#
# COMPACT_ATOMS: atom_id res chain seq x y z
N MET A 1 -12.28 42.57 33.96
CA MET A 1 -12.12 42.32 32.51
C MET A 1 -13.51 42.11 31.91
N THR A 2 -13.86 42.84 30.86
CA THR A 2 -15.23 42.91 30.33
C THR A 2 -15.62 41.62 29.60
N ARG A 3 -16.87 41.15 29.81
CA ARG A 3 -17.46 39.90 29.27
C ARG A 3 -17.30 39.70 27.76
N CYS A 4 -17.12 40.79 27.00
CA CYS A 4 -16.94 40.80 25.55
C CYS A 4 -15.59 40.20 25.11
N ARG A 5 -14.48 40.58 25.79
CA ARG A 5 -13.13 40.12 25.47
C ARG A 5 -12.92 38.62 25.71
N ILE A 6 -13.61 38.05 26.70
CA ILE A 6 -13.56 36.61 26.99
C ILE A 6 -14.24 35.81 25.88
N ARG A 7 -15.32 36.35 25.29
CA ARG A 7 -16.07 35.68 24.22
C ARG A 7 -15.29 35.65 22.90
N GLU A 8 -14.58 36.73 22.58
CA GLU A 8 -13.70 36.80 21.41
C GLU A 8 -12.50 35.85 21.54
N LEU A 9 -11.81 35.87 22.68
CA LEU A 9 -10.69 34.94 22.94
C LEU A 9 -11.14 33.47 22.91
N SER A 10 -12.33 33.17 23.45
CA SER A 10 -12.91 31.82 23.41
C SER A 10 -13.27 31.39 21.98
N ALA A 11 -13.80 32.29 21.16
CA ALA A 11 -14.14 32.00 19.76
C ALA A 11 -12.87 31.77 18.91
N ASP A 12 -11.81 32.54 19.16
CA ASP A 12 -10.50 32.33 18.53
C ASP A 12 -9.86 30.99 18.94
N GLU A 13 -9.97 30.61 20.22
CA GLU A 13 -9.45 29.33 20.74
C GLU A 13 -10.25 28.13 20.19
N GLU A 14 -11.57 28.24 20.09
CA GLU A 14 -12.43 27.23 19.47
C GLU A 14 -12.13 27.09 17.98
N THR A 15 -11.92 28.20 17.26
CA THR A 15 -11.53 28.20 15.85
C THR A 15 -10.18 27.50 15.65
N ARG A 16 -9.19 27.77 16.50
CA ARG A 16 -7.89 27.08 16.45
C ARG A 16 -8.03 25.59 16.73
N ARG A 17 -8.85 25.19 17.71
CA ARG A 17 -9.14 23.78 18.01
C ARG A 17 -9.81 23.07 16.83
N LEU A 18 -10.83 23.69 16.25
CA LEU A 18 -11.53 23.14 15.07
C LEU A 18 -10.60 23.02 13.87
N ALA A 19 -9.75 24.03 13.62
CA ALA A 19 -8.75 23.99 12.55
C ALA A 19 -7.76 22.84 12.74
N PHE A 20 -7.28 22.62 13.97
CA PHE A 20 -6.37 21.52 14.28
C PHE A 20 -7.03 20.14 14.09
N VAL A 21 -8.26 19.95 14.59
CA VAL A 21 -9.01 18.70 14.40
C VAL A 21 -9.26 18.44 12.92
N ARG A 22 -9.64 19.47 12.15
CA ARG A 22 -9.84 19.36 10.71
C ARG A 22 -8.55 18.97 9.99
N GLU A 23 -7.42 19.61 10.31
CA GLU A 23 -6.13 19.29 9.70
C GLU A 23 -5.70 17.85 10.01
N ARG A 24 -5.90 17.39 11.24
CA ARG A 24 -5.63 16.00 11.63
C ARG A 24 -6.51 15.01 10.86
N ALA A 25 -7.82 15.26 10.79
CA ALA A 25 -8.74 14.42 10.03
C ALA A 25 -8.37 14.32 8.55
N LEU A 26 -7.95 15.43 7.92
CA LEU A 26 -7.46 15.42 6.54
C LEU A 26 -6.19 14.59 6.37
N ARG A 27 -5.25 14.65 7.31
CA ARG A 27 -4.02 13.83 7.27
C ARG A 27 -4.34 12.35 7.41
N ASP A 28 -5.27 12.00 8.30
CA ASP A 28 -5.70 10.62 8.51
C ASP A 28 -6.38 10.07 7.25
N GLU A 29 -7.27 10.84 6.61
CA GLU A 29 -7.90 10.47 5.33
C GLU A 29 -6.87 10.27 4.21
N VAL A 30 -5.90 11.19 4.09
CA VAL A 30 -4.82 11.08 3.09
C VAL A 30 -3.95 9.84 3.35
N SER A 31 -3.66 9.51 4.61
CA SER A 31 -2.92 8.29 4.96
C SER A 31 -3.69 7.05 4.52
N LEU A 32 -4.98 6.96 4.88
CA LEU A 32 -5.83 5.82 4.53
C LEU A 32 -5.94 5.62 3.01
N LEU A 33 -6.09 6.71 2.25
CA LEU A 33 -6.12 6.63 0.78
C LEU A 33 -4.78 6.17 0.19
N ASN A 34 -3.65 6.59 0.78
CA ASN A 34 -2.33 6.15 0.33
C ASN A 34 -2.08 4.68 0.67
N ASP A 35 -2.54 4.22 1.83
CA ASP A 35 -2.49 2.80 2.23
C ASP A 35 -3.31 1.94 1.27
N ALA A 36 -4.57 2.33 1.01
CA ALA A 36 -5.43 1.61 0.07
C ALA A 36 -4.84 1.56 -1.36
N LYS A 37 -4.21 2.66 -1.82
CA LYS A 37 -3.52 2.68 -3.13
C LYS A 37 -2.27 1.81 -3.16
N ARG A 38 -1.55 1.68 -2.04
CA ARG A 38 -0.39 0.78 -1.95
C ARG A 38 -0.85 -0.66 -1.99
N GLU A 39 -1.83 -1.03 -1.18
CA GLU A 39 -2.40 -2.38 -1.14
C GLU A 39 -2.93 -2.80 -2.52
N GLY A 40 -3.76 -1.96 -3.15
CA GLY A 40 -4.31 -2.29 -4.46
C GLY A 40 -3.26 -2.40 -5.57
N ARG A 41 -2.12 -1.71 -5.45
CA ARG A 41 -0.98 -1.92 -6.35
C ARG A 41 -0.28 -3.23 -6.06
N HIS A 42 -0.03 -3.53 -4.78
CA HIS A 42 0.60 -4.78 -4.33
C HIS A 42 -0.17 -6.00 -4.86
N GLU A 43 -1.45 -6.11 -4.51
CA GLU A 43 -2.35 -7.17 -4.97
C GLU A 43 -2.43 -7.25 -6.51
N GLY A 44 -2.41 -6.09 -7.17
CA GLY A 44 -2.41 -6.00 -8.63
C GLY A 44 -1.17 -6.61 -9.27
N VAL A 45 0.01 -6.33 -8.72
CA VAL A 45 1.28 -6.91 -9.18
C VAL A 45 1.31 -8.41 -8.91
N GLU A 46 0.88 -8.85 -7.72
CA GLU A 46 0.81 -10.28 -7.42
C GLU A 46 -0.10 -11.03 -8.42
N GLY A 47 -1.30 -10.51 -8.67
CA GLY A 47 -2.25 -11.11 -9.62
C GLY A 47 -1.73 -11.12 -11.06
N MET A 48 -0.98 -10.10 -11.47
CA MET A 48 -0.31 -10.08 -12.76
C MET A 48 0.79 -11.15 -12.82
N LEU A 49 1.63 -11.25 -11.81
CA LEU A 49 2.73 -12.20 -11.76
C LEU A 49 2.20 -13.65 -11.77
N ARG A 50 1.15 -13.96 -10.99
CA ARG A 50 0.46 -15.27 -11.02
C ARG A 50 -0.01 -15.63 -12.44
N LYS A 51 -0.62 -14.70 -13.17
CA LYS A 51 -1.06 -14.92 -14.55
C LYS A 51 0.13 -15.18 -15.49
N GLN A 52 1.20 -14.40 -15.38
CA GLN A 52 2.39 -14.59 -16.21
C GLN A 52 3.07 -15.93 -15.93
N ILE A 53 3.17 -16.32 -14.65
CA ILE A 53 3.70 -17.63 -14.26
C ILE A 53 2.84 -18.73 -14.85
N ALA A 54 1.51 -18.61 -14.73
CA ALA A 54 0.62 -19.62 -15.28
C ALA A 54 0.73 -19.75 -16.81
N LEU A 55 0.90 -18.62 -17.50
CA LEU A 55 1.10 -18.58 -18.96
C LEU A 55 2.45 -19.16 -19.39
N LYS A 56 3.52 -18.96 -18.61
CA LYS A 56 4.88 -19.38 -18.98
C LYS A 56 5.20 -20.81 -18.54
N PHE A 57 4.81 -21.17 -17.32
CA PHE A 57 5.22 -22.41 -16.65
C PHE A 57 4.07 -23.40 -16.42
N GLY A 58 2.81 -23.01 -16.65
CA GLY A 58 1.64 -23.89 -16.54
C GLY A 58 0.90 -23.77 -15.22
N GLU A 59 0.66 -24.87 -14.51
CA GLU A 59 -0.06 -24.81 -13.22
C GLU A 59 0.77 -24.06 -12.18
N LEU A 60 0.09 -23.32 -11.30
CA LEU A 60 0.70 -22.57 -10.21
C LEU A 60 0.74 -23.46 -8.96
N PRO A 61 1.90 -23.96 -8.51
CA PRO A 61 1.99 -24.74 -7.29
C PRO A 61 1.66 -23.89 -6.06
N GLU A 62 1.13 -24.52 -5.00
CA GLU A 62 0.76 -23.83 -3.75
C GLU A 62 1.93 -23.02 -3.15
N TRP A 63 3.15 -23.60 -3.14
CA TRP A 63 4.33 -22.91 -2.61
C TRP A 63 4.69 -21.62 -3.38
N VAL A 64 4.34 -21.56 -4.68
CA VAL A 64 4.54 -20.35 -5.50
C VAL A 64 3.56 -19.28 -5.09
N ASP A 65 2.30 -19.66 -4.87
CA ASP A 65 1.25 -18.74 -4.45
C ASP A 65 1.57 -18.12 -3.09
N GLU A 66 1.98 -18.95 -2.12
CA GLU A 66 2.43 -18.52 -0.80
C GLU A 66 3.66 -17.59 -0.88
N ARG A 67 4.58 -17.88 -1.81
CA ARG A 67 5.78 -17.05 -2.05
C ARG A 67 5.44 -15.67 -2.58
N ILE A 68 4.46 -15.59 -3.49
CA ILE A 68 3.98 -14.33 -4.05
C ILE A 68 3.26 -13.53 -2.97
N ALA A 69 2.35 -14.17 -2.22
CA ALA A 69 1.55 -13.53 -1.17
C ALA A 69 2.37 -13.02 0.04
N SER A 70 3.60 -13.51 0.22
CA SER A 70 4.49 -13.09 1.31
C SER A 70 5.64 -12.19 0.85
N ALA A 71 5.70 -11.87 -0.45
CA ALA A 71 6.76 -11.05 -1.00
C ALA A 71 6.51 -9.56 -0.75
N SER A 72 7.58 -8.77 -0.62
CA SER A 72 7.49 -7.32 -0.64
C SER A 72 7.31 -6.80 -2.08
N ASP A 73 6.77 -5.58 -2.25
CA ASP A 73 6.70 -4.86 -3.54
C ASP A 73 7.98 -5.00 -4.38
N ALA A 74 9.15 -4.73 -3.78
CA ALA A 74 10.43 -4.78 -4.48
C ALA A 74 10.76 -6.18 -5.03
N ARG A 75 10.38 -7.23 -4.30
CA ARG A 75 10.60 -8.63 -4.72
C ARG A 75 9.66 -9.02 -5.85
N LEU A 76 8.40 -8.56 -5.78
CA LEU A 76 7.44 -8.76 -6.86
C LEU A 76 7.91 -8.07 -8.14
N ASP A 77 8.40 -6.83 -8.06
CA ASP A 77 8.96 -6.09 -9.20
C ASP A 77 10.17 -6.81 -9.82
N ASP A 78 11.09 -7.30 -8.98
CA ASP A 78 12.24 -8.09 -9.44
C ASP A 78 11.80 -9.35 -10.19
N TRP A 79 10.80 -10.07 -9.65
CA TRP A 79 10.27 -11.27 -10.29
C TRP A 79 9.52 -10.97 -11.59
N VAL A 80 8.78 -9.86 -11.67
CA VAL A 80 8.13 -9.41 -12.91
C VAL A 80 9.16 -9.12 -14.00
N ALA A 81 10.34 -8.61 -13.66
CA ALA A 81 11.41 -8.43 -14.63
C ALA A 81 12.07 -9.78 -15.02
N GLN A 82 12.35 -10.63 -14.02
CA GLN A 82 13.08 -11.88 -14.21
C GLN A 82 12.26 -12.97 -14.90
N ILE A 83 10.92 -12.92 -14.83
CA ILE A 83 10.05 -13.92 -15.44
C ILE A 83 10.25 -14.05 -16.95
N LEU A 84 10.71 -13.00 -17.62
CA LEU A 84 10.98 -13.03 -19.06
C LEU A 84 12.19 -13.91 -19.40
N THR A 85 13.13 -14.07 -18.47
CA THR A 85 14.40 -14.77 -18.69
C THR A 85 14.57 -16.04 -17.85
N ALA A 86 13.81 -16.22 -16.77
CA ALA A 86 13.97 -17.37 -15.88
C ALA A 86 13.52 -18.69 -16.53
N ASP A 87 14.32 -19.74 -16.43
CA ASP A 87 14.02 -21.04 -17.07
C ASP A 87 13.14 -21.97 -16.22
N SER A 88 12.96 -21.67 -14.93
CA SER A 88 12.07 -22.43 -14.04
C SER A 88 11.50 -21.58 -12.91
N LEU A 89 10.50 -22.13 -12.21
CA LEU A 89 9.93 -21.52 -11.00
C LEU A 89 10.96 -21.39 -9.88
N GLU A 90 11.85 -22.37 -9.74
CA GLU A 90 12.95 -22.35 -8.76
C GLU A 90 13.99 -21.29 -9.12
N ALA A 91 14.31 -21.10 -10.40
CA ALA A 91 15.21 -20.04 -10.83
C ALA A 91 14.62 -18.63 -10.59
N LEU A 92 13.28 -18.50 -10.70
CA LEU A 92 12.57 -17.25 -10.49
C LEU A 92 12.36 -16.92 -9.00
N LEU A 93 11.84 -17.88 -8.23
CA LEU A 93 11.30 -17.67 -6.88
C LEU A 93 12.10 -18.38 -5.78
N GLY A 94 13.07 -19.22 -6.17
CA GLY A 94 13.95 -19.93 -5.27
C GLY A 94 14.77 -18.97 -4.41
N LYS A 95 15.12 -19.44 -3.21
CA LYS A 95 16.12 -18.75 -2.39
C LYS A 95 17.48 -18.95 -3.05
N HIS A 96 18.21 -17.87 -3.28
CA HIS A 96 19.68 -17.95 -3.22
C HIS A 96 20.11 -18.07 -1.76
#